data_AF-A0A7S3HFU3-F1
#
_entry.id   AF-A0A7S3HFU3-F1
#
_cell.length_a   1.000
_cell.length_b   1.000
_cell.length_c   1.000
_cell.angle_alpha   90.00
_cell.angle_beta   90.00
_cell.angle_gamma   90.00
#
_symmetry.space_group_name_H-M   'P 1'
#
loop_
_entity.id
_entity.type
_entity.pdbx_description
1 polymer ?
#
loop_
_entity_poly.entity_id
_entity_poly.type
_entity_poly.pdbx_seq_one_letter_code
_entity_poly.pdbx_strand_id
1 'polypeptide(L)'
;AANLDDASRRRMTNSPMPYFSNAEGLYGLECGLRSSLAYFQVFKIKPEMFFGMIQGDDSALQCQMRNFYSEAIPPPPGDPQKNPYTTFTFTIRKQCHTFALGLNYQYYYPKQAEKEEYELE
;
A
#
# COMPACT_ATOMS: atom_id res chain seq x y z
N ALA A 1 10.22 -3.93 -20.73
CA ALA A 1 9.43 -2.83 -21.30
C ALA A 1 9.83 -2.43 -22.73
N ALA A 2 11.01 -2.82 -23.25
CA ALA A 2 11.50 -2.37 -24.56
C ALA A 2 10.64 -2.83 -25.76
N ASN A 3 10.05 -4.04 -25.68
CA ASN A 3 9.35 -4.68 -26.81
C ASN A 3 7.82 -4.47 -26.81
N LEU A 4 7.30 -3.52 -26.02
CA LEU A 4 5.87 -3.19 -26.02
C LEU A 4 5.58 -2.10 -27.05
N ASP A 5 4.52 -2.30 -27.83
CA ASP A 5 3.96 -1.28 -28.70
C ASP A 5 3.49 -0.08 -27.88
N ASP A 6 3.41 1.09 -28.52
CA ASP A 6 3.12 2.35 -27.85
C ASP A 6 1.76 2.35 -27.14
N ALA A 7 0.76 1.64 -27.69
CA ALA A 7 -0.56 1.55 -27.07
C ALA A 7 -0.52 0.70 -25.79
N SER A 8 0.19 -0.43 -25.78
CA SER A 8 0.36 -1.24 -24.57
C SER A 8 1.24 -0.55 -23.53
N ARG A 9 2.25 0.20 -23.96
CA ARG A 9 3.09 1.01 -23.06
C ARG A 9 2.25 2.06 -22.32
N ARG A 10 1.40 2.81 -23.04
CA ARG A 10 0.50 3.79 -22.43
C ARG A 10 -0.48 3.14 -21.45
N ARG A 11 -1.04 1.99 -21.80
CA ARG A 11 -1.91 1.22 -20.89
C ARG A 11 -1.18 0.83 -19.61
N MET A 12 0.06 0.33 -19.72
CA MET A 12 0.82 -0.07 -18.55
C MET A 12 1.26 1.12 -17.69
N THR A 13 1.65 2.24 -18.28
CA THR A 13 1.96 3.46 -17.51
C THR A 13 0.74 3.96 -16.74
N ASN A 14 -0.47 3.70 -17.24
CA ASN A 14 -1.74 4.02 -16.59
C ASN A 14 -2.31 2.85 -15.77
N SER A 15 -1.53 1.79 -15.56
CA SER A 15 -1.90 0.69 -14.68
C SER A 15 -1.85 1.11 -13.21
N PRO A 16 -2.66 0.48 -12.33
CA PRO A 16 -2.51 0.54 -10.88
C PRO A 16 -1.10 0.17 -10.38
N MET A 17 -0.40 -0.71 -11.12
CA MET A 17 0.99 -1.09 -10.88
C MET A 17 1.83 -0.82 -12.14
N PRO A 18 2.30 0.43 -12.36
CA PRO A 18 3.07 0.77 -13.56
C PRO A 18 4.52 0.29 -13.48
N TYR A 19 5.24 0.38 -14.60
CA TYR A 19 6.69 0.19 -14.59
C TYR A 19 7.39 1.23 -13.71
N PHE A 20 8.41 0.77 -12.99
CA PHE A 20 9.41 1.64 -12.39
C PHE A 20 10.64 1.74 -13.30
N SER A 21 11.33 2.87 -13.20
CA SER A 21 12.65 3.06 -13.79
C SER A 21 13.72 2.23 -13.04
N ASN A 22 14.86 2.00 -13.66
CA ASN A 22 15.97 1.29 -13.00
C ASN A 22 16.39 1.97 -11.69
N ALA A 23 16.40 3.31 -11.65
CA ALA A 23 16.74 4.07 -10.45
C ALA A 23 15.74 3.83 -9.30
N GLU A 24 14.44 3.87 -9.60
CA GLU A 24 13.38 3.57 -8.62
C GLU A 24 13.45 2.11 -8.12
N GLY A 25 13.73 1.17 -9.02
CA GLY A 25 13.89 -0.24 -8.69
C GLY A 25 15.09 -0.49 -7.76
N LEU A 26 16.25 0.09 -8.06
CA LEU A 26 17.45 -0.02 -7.23
C LEU A 26 17.23 0.59 -5.84
N TYR A 27 16.61 1.77 -5.77
CA TYR A 27 16.28 2.38 -4.49
C TYR A 27 15.36 1.49 -3.63
N GLY A 28 14.31 0.91 -4.24
CA GLY A 28 13.44 -0.03 -3.53
C GLY A 28 14.17 -1.28 -3.04
N LEU A 29 15.13 -1.80 -3.81
CA LEU A 29 15.95 -2.93 -3.40
C LEU A 29 16.85 -2.58 -2.21
N GLU A 30 17.46 -1.40 -2.21
CA GLU A 30 18.26 -0.90 -1.09
C GLU A 30 17.43 -0.77 0.20
N CYS A 31 16.21 -0.23 0.10
CA CYS A 31 15.27 -0.16 1.22
C CYS A 31 14.89 -1.55 1.74
N GLY A 32 14.60 -2.49 0.83
CA GLY A 32 14.31 -3.88 1.18
C GLY A 32 15.46 -4.56 1.92
N LEU A 33 16.70 -4.40 1.44
CA LEU A 33 17.89 -4.95 2.09
C LEU A 33 18.12 -4.35 3.49
N ARG A 34 17.88 -3.05 3.67
CA ARG A 34 18.00 -2.39 4.98
C ARG A 34 16.98 -2.89 6.01
N SER A 35 15.83 -3.40 5.57
CA SER A 35 14.81 -3.95 6.46
C SER A 35 15.21 -5.27 7.13
N SER A 36 16.30 -5.91 6.67
CA SER A 36 16.75 -7.24 7.14
C SER A 36 15.71 -8.36 6.98
N LEU A 37 14.68 -8.15 6.16
CA LEU A 37 13.72 -9.20 5.81
C LEU A 37 14.37 -10.19 4.85
N ALA A 38 14.18 -11.49 5.12
CA ALA A 38 14.73 -12.57 4.29
C ALA A 38 14.19 -12.54 2.85
N TYR A 39 12.96 -12.04 2.66
CA TYR A 39 12.31 -11.92 1.37
C TYR A 39 11.59 -10.58 1.26
N PHE A 40 11.74 -9.91 0.13
CA PHE A 40 11.03 -8.68 -0.18
C PHE A 40 10.84 -8.55 -1.69
N GLN A 41 9.94 -7.67 -2.09
CA GLN A 41 9.59 -7.40 -3.46
C GLN A 41 9.34 -5.90 -3.64
N VAL A 42 9.76 -5.36 -4.78
CA VAL A 42 9.67 -3.93 -5.08
C VAL A 42 8.57 -3.72 -6.12
N PHE A 43 7.58 -2.92 -5.76
CA PHE A 43 6.51 -2.50 -6.67
C PHE A 43 6.36 -0.98 -6.68
N LYS A 44 6.01 -0.43 -7.84
CA LYS A 44 5.51 0.93 -7.96
C LYS A 44 3.99 0.86 -8.05
N ILE A 45 3.32 1.68 -7.26
CA ILE A 45 1.87 1.69 -7.14
C ILE A 45 1.36 3.10 -7.43
N LYS A 46 0.25 3.21 -8.17
CA LYS A 46 -0.55 4.43 -8.26
C LYS A 46 -1.65 4.38 -7.18
N PRO A 47 -1.50 5.11 -6.05
CA PRO A 47 -2.35 4.89 -4.88
C PRO A 47 -3.84 5.03 -5.17
N GLU A 48 -4.25 6.08 -5.89
CA GLU A 48 -5.65 6.37 -6.20
C GLU A 48 -6.35 5.21 -6.92
N MET A 49 -5.69 4.64 -7.93
CA MET A 49 -6.25 3.52 -8.70
C MET A 49 -6.19 2.21 -7.90
N PHE A 50 -5.12 2.02 -7.12
CA PHE A 50 -4.92 0.81 -6.34
C PHE A 50 -5.93 0.72 -5.18
N PHE A 51 -6.30 1.86 -4.58
CA PHE A 51 -7.34 1.93 -3.57
C PHE A 51 -8.68 1.47 -4.15
N GLY A 52 -9.07 1.96 -5.33
CA GLY A 52 -10.31 1.53 -6.00
C GLY A 52 -10.39 0.02 -6.28
N MET A 53 -9.25 -0.66 -6.47
CA MET A 53 -9.23 -2.11 -6.68
C MET A 53 -9.42 -2.92 -5.40
N ILE A 54 -8.88 -2.43 -4.28
CA ILE A 54 -8.75 -3.21 -3.04
C ILE A 54 -9.85 -2.89 -2.03
N GLN A 55 -10.39 -1.67 -2.09
CA GLN A 55 -11.38 -1.20 -1.13
C GLN A 55 -12.77 -1.86 -1.33
N GLY A 56 -13.00 -2.56 -2.43
CA GLY A 56 -14.26 -3.30 -2.67
C GLY A 56 -14.60 -4.29 -1.55
N ASP A 57 -15.89 -4.53 -1.35
CA ASP A 57 -16.38 -5.43 -0.30
C ASP A 57 -17.65 -6.20 -0.67
N ASP A 58 -17.97 -6.25 -1.96
CA ASP A 58 -19.17 -6.92 -2.47
C ASP A 58 -18.99 -8.45 -2.55
N SER A 59 -17.75 -8.94 -2.53
CA SER A 59 -17.43 -10.38 -2.57
C SER A 59 -16.43 -10.78 -1.49
N ALA A 60 -16.45 -12.07 -1.12
CA ALA A 60 -15.50 -12.63 -0.14
C ALA A 60 -14.03 -12.42 -0.56
N LEU A 61 -13.73 -12.56 -1.86
CA LEU A 61 -12.38 -12.32 -2.40
C LEU A 61 -11.94 -10.86 -2.21
N GLN A 62 -12.84 -9.90 -2.46
CA GLN A 62 -12.54 -8.48 -2.25
C GLN A 62 -12.30 -8.18 -0.77
N CYS A 63 -13.08 -8.77 0.14
CA CYS A 63 -12.83 -8.66 1.58
C CYS A 63 -11.48 -9.25 1.99
N GLN A 64 -11.10 -10.40 1.42
CA GLN A 64 -9.79 -11.02 1.67
C GLN A 64 -8.65 -10.11 1.17
N MET A 65 -8.78 -9.55 -0.03
CA MET A 65 -7.78 -8.62 -0.58
C MET A 65 -7.66 -7.37 0.29
N ARG A 66 -8.77 -6.79 0.71
CA ARG A 66 -8.80 -5.66 1.65
C ARG A 66 -8.10 -5.97 2.97
N ASN A 67 -8.23 -7.20 3.46
CA ASN A 67 -7.54 -7.65 4.68
C ASN A 67 -6.05 -7.87 4.44
N PHE A 68 -5.68 -8.44 3.30
CA PHE A 68 -4.28 -8.67 2.95
C PHE A 68 -3.50 -7.36 2.78
N TYR A 69 -4.11 -6.36 2.17
CA TYR A 69 -3.51 -5.04 1.95
C TYR A 69 -3.83 -4.04 3.06
N SER A 70 -4.39 -4.47 4.19
CA SER A 70 -4.85 -3.55 5.23
C SER A 70 -3.70 -2.73 5.83
N GLU A 71 -2.46 -3.22 5.81
CA GLU A 71 -1.32 -2.47 6.34
C GLU A 71 -0.87 -1.34 5.41
N ALA A 72 -1.13 -1.47 4.10
CA ALA A 72 -0.67 -0.54 3.08
C ALA A 72 -1.78 0.39 2.55
N ILE A 73 -3.04 -0.04 2.64
CA ILE A 73 -4.18 0.68 2.09
C ILE A 73 -5.23 0.86 3.17
N PRO A 74 -5.59 2.10 3.50
CA PRO A 74 -6.72 2.33 4.40
C PRO A 74 -7.98 1.79 3.73
N PRO A 75 -8.86 1.08 4.46
CA PRO A 75 -10.16 0.70 3.92
C PRO A 75 -10.99 1.93 3.54
N PRO A 76 -12.01 1.77 2.68
CA PRO A 76 -12.94 2.85 2.44
C PRO A 76 -13.78 3.07 3.71
N PRO A 77 -14.29 4.29 3.93
CA PRO A 77 -15.39 4.48 4.88
C PRO A 77 -16.58 3.65 4.40
N GLY A 78 -17.02 2.67 5.20
CA GLY A 78 -18.07 1.75 4.82
C GLY A 78 -18.85 1.24 6.03
N ASP A 79 -20.05 0.74 5.79
CA ASP A 79 -20.88 0.11 6.81
C ASP A 79 -20.19 -1.17 7.32
N PRO A 80 -19.79 -1.23 8.60
CA PRO A 80 -19.16 -2.41 9.18
C PRO A 80 -20.02 -3.68 9.12
N GLN A 81 -21.33 -3.54 8.92
CA GLN A 81 -22.30 -4.63 8.88
C GLN A 81 -22.71 -5.04 7.46
N LYS A 82 -22.18 -4.39 6.41
CA LYS A 82 -22.56 -4.66 5.01
C LYS A 82 -22.36 -6.13 4.60
N ASN A 83 -21.37 -6.81 5.18
CA ASN A 83 -20.92 -8.13 4.74
C ASN A 83 -20.32 -8.92 5.93
N PRO A 84 -20.66 -10.23 6.10
CA PRO A 84 -20.12 -11.08 7.19
C PRO A 84 -18.60 -11.33 7.13
N TYR A 85 -17.98 -11.15 5.97
CA TYR A 85 -16.54 -11.22 5.72
C TYR A 85 -15.82 -9.88 5.97
N THR A 86 -16.53 -8.84 6.40
CA THR A 86 -15.92 -7.60 6.89
C THR A 86 -15.39 -7.83 8.31
N THR A 87 -14.18 -8.37 8.39
CA THR A 87 -13.55 -8.78 9.67
C THR A 87 -12.99 -7.64 10.50
N PHE A 88 -12.94 -6.42 9.97
CA PHE A 88 -12.33 -5.29 10.65
C PHE A 88 -13.29 -4.10 10.66
N THR A 89 -13.83 -3.79 11.84
CA THR A 89 -14.61 -2.57 12.08
C THR A 89 -13.69 -1.34 12.07
N PHE A 90 -14.26 -0.16 11.77
CA PHE A 90 -13.52 1.11 11.83
C PHE A 90 -12.73 1.29 13.15
N THR A 91 -13.32 0.87 14.26
CA THR A 91 -12.75 0.97 15.61
C THR A 91 -11.54 0.07 15.82
N ILE A 92 -11.61 -1.21 15.42
CA ILE A 92 -10.47 -2.15 15.52
C ILE A 92 -9.33 -1.70 14.62
N ARG A 93 -9.63 -1.11 13.46
CA ARG A 93 -8.60 -0.62 12.53
C ARG A 93 -7.84 0.59 13.03
N LYS A 94 -8.49 1.53 13.73
CA LYS A 94 -7.79 2.65 14.37
C LYS A 94 -6.75 2.18 15.38
N GLN A 95 -6.92 0.98 15.93
CA GLN A 95 -5.99 0.35 16.87
C GLN A 95 -4.91 -0.50 16.16
N CYS A 96 -5.25 -1.15 15.04
CA CYS A 96 -4.32 -2.04 14.31
C CYS A 96 -3.46 -1.34 13.26
N HIS A 97 -3.92 -0.22 12.68
CA HIS A 97 -3.06 0.67 11.89
C HIS A 97 -2.17 1.46 12.86
N THR A 98 -1.22 0.77 13.46
CA THR A 98 -0.01 1.44 13.93
C THR A 98 0.78 1.82 12.68
N PHE A 99 1.26 3.06 12.60
CA PHE A 99 2.19 3.40 11.54
C PHE A 99 3.39 2.45 11.67
N ALA A 100 3.79 1.82 10.57
CA ALA A 100 4.97 0.97 10.57
C ALA A 100 6.17 1.82 11.01
N LEU A 101 6.67 1.57 12.22
CA LEU A 101 7.81 2.31 12.76
C LEU A 101 9.02 2.14 11.83
N GLY A 102 9.71 3.24 11.54
CA GLY A 102 10.92 3.27 10.72
C GLY A 102 10.76 3.93 9.34
N LEU A 103 11.66 3.57 8.42
CA LEU A 103 11.93 4.27 7.16
C LEU A 103 10.70 4.51 6.27
N ASN A 104 9.72 3.60 6.23
CA ASN A 104 8.51 3.79 5.42
C ASN A 104 7.64 4.94 5.94
N TYR A 105 7.49 5.07 7.26
CA TYR A 105 6.71 6.15 7.85
C TYR A 105 7.39 7.51 7.66
N GLN A 106 8.70 7.57 7.89
CA GLN A 106 9.51 8.77 7.63
C GLN A 106 9.50 9.18 6.16
N TYR A 107 9.46 8.22 5.22
CA TYR A 107 9.49 8.53 3.79
C TYR A 107 8.14 9.01 3.24
N TYR A 108 7.03 8.36 3.60
CA TYR A 108 5.71 8.71 3.08
C TYR A 108 5.01 9.81 3.88
N TYR A 109 5.33 9.94 5.18
CA TYR A 109 4.70 10.88 6.11
C TYR A 109 5.74 11.64 6.94
N PRO A 110 6.72 12.32 6.32
CA PRO A 110 7.86 12.91 7.02
C PRO A 110 7.44 13.90 8.11
N LYS A 111 6.38 14.69 7.88
CA LYS A 111 5.88 15.68 8.84
C LYS A 111 5.19 15.06 10.06
N GLN A 112 4.51 13.93 9.89
CA GLN A 112 3.93 13.22 11.03
C GLN A 112 5.01 12.43 11.79
N ALA A 113 5.97 11.85 11.07
CA ALA A 113 7.10 11.15 11.70
C ALA A 113 7.94 12.08 12.59
N GLU A 114 8.27 13.29 12.12
CA GLU A 114 8.99 14.30 12.91
C GLU A 114 8.20 14.73 14.16
N LYS A 115 6.87 14.81 14.05
CA LYS A 115 6.00 15.19 15.17
C LYS A 115 5.90 14.11 16.24
N GLU A 116 5.84 12.84 15.83
CA GLU A 116 5.78 11.70 16.74
C GLU A 116 7.13 11.42 17.43
N GLU A 117 8.26 11.76 16.78
CA GLU A 117 9.59 11.70 17.41
C GLU A 117 9.66 12.63 18.64
N TYR A 118 8.99 13.78 18.59
CA TYR A 118 8.91 14.75 19.71
C TYR A 118 7.91 14.36 20.81
N GLU A 119 6.94 13.47 20.53
CA GLU A 119 5.94 12.99 21.50
C GLU A 119 6.43 11.75 22.27
N LEU A 120 7.57 11.17 21.89
CA LEU A 120 8.22 10.03 22.52
C LEU A 120 9.31 10.41 23.55
N GLU A 121 9.68 11.69 23.66
CA GLU A 121 10.52 12.26 24.73
C GLU A 121 9.69 12.77 25.93
#